data_AF-A0AAV9KN77-F1
#
_entry.id   AF-A0AAV9KN77-F1
#
_cell.length_a   1.000
_cell.length_b   1.000
_cell.length_c   1.000
_cell.angle_alpha   90.00
_cell.angle_beta   90.00
_cell.angle_gamma   90.00
#
_symmetry.space_group_name_H-M   'P 1'
#
loop_
_entity.id
_entity.type
_entity.pdbx_description
1 polymer ?
#
loop_
_entity_poly.entity_id
_entity_poly.type
_entity_poly.pdbx_seq_one_letter_code
_entity_poly.pdbx_strand_id
1 'polypeptide(L)'
;MNSSFNSQNLQKYSKHNKKRLNQEQVKLLEASFDSTKKLDLEKKLQLARELRVPPRKISIWYQNRRARWKNQCMENDYNALQVKLENALSEKRQLEKETEILQGELEKANEMLIGLKSGAQGQIREFRLSSSCCEDVISYSTKWLHNYEVNYCNLQIDELYPMIGVEEGTKKCCSTW
;
A
#
# COMPACT_ATOMS: atom_id res chain seq x y z
N MET A 1 2.58 59.76 27.73
CA MET A 1 2.10 58.44 28.19
C MET A 1 2.73 57.39 27.28
N ASN A 2 3.64 56.59 27.83
CA ASN A 2 4.36 55.54 27.11
C ASN A 2 3.43 54.39 26.72
N SER A 3 3.63 53.82 25.53
CA SER A 3 3.79 52.36 25.39
C SER A 3 4.31 52.03 23.99
N SER A 4 5.64 52.03 23.84
CA SER A 4 6.32 51.35 22.75
C SER A 4 6.08 49.85 22.89
N PHE A 5 5.11 49.31 22.15
CA PHE A 5 4.83 47.88 22.12
C PHE A 5 5.84 47.13 21.22
N ASN A 6 7.03 46.96 21.78
CA ASN A 6 7.92 45.81 21.70
C ASN A 6 7.97 44.96 20.39
N SER A 7 8.62 45.49 19.36
CA SER A 7 9.04 44.72 18.15
C SER A 7 10.01 43.56 18.45
N GLN A 8 10.57 43.46 19.66
CA GLN A 8 11.50 42.38 20.02
C GLN A 8 10.79 41.05 20.29
N ASN A 9 9.46 41.05 20.48
CA ASN A 9 8.70 39.83 20.77
C ASN A 9 8.47 38.96 19.50
N LEU A 10 8.15 39.55 18.34
CA LEU A 10 7.90 38.79 17.10
C LEU A 10 9.15 38.00 16.61
N GLN A 11 10.34 38.59 16.73
CA GLN A 11 11.59 37.90 16.39
C GLN A 11 11.86 36.68 17.30
N LYS A 12 11.40 36.71 18.56
CA LYS A 12 11.58 35.61 19.52
C LYS A 12 10.68 34.42 19.21
N TYR A 13 9.44 34.65 18.77
CA TYR A 13 8.54 33.59 18.29
C TYR A 13 9.08 32.90 17.02
N SER A 14 9.67 33.67 16.09
CA SER A 14 10.27 33.12 14.86
C SER A 14 11.48 32.20 15.13
N LYS A 15 12.35 32.52 16.10
CA LYS A 15 13.50 31.66 16.47
C LYS A 15 13.09 30.35 17.16
N HIS A 16 12.07 30.36 18.02
CA HIS A 16 11.56 29.12 18.64
C HIS A 16 10.84 28.20 17.64
N ASN A 17 10.27 28.78 16.58
CA ASN A 17 9.64 28.05 15.49
C ASN A 17 10.62 27.27 14.58
N LYS A 18 11.94 27.47 14.68
CA LYS A 18 12.93 26.75 13.84
C LYS A 18 13.65 25.59 14.54
N LYS A 19 13.56 25.46 15.87
CA LYS A 19 14.24 24.37 16.60
C LYS A 19 13.65 23.00 16.29
N ARG A 20 14.50 21.99 16.05
CA ARG A 20 14.10 20.58 15.90
C ARG A 20 13.44 20.10 17.21
N LEU A 21 12.46 19.20 17.10
CA LEU A 21 11.89 18.52 18.27
C LEU A 21 12.99 17.67 18.93
N ASN A 22 13.04 17.67 20.25
CA ASN A 22 13.94 16.79 20.99
C ASN A 22 13.42 15.34 20.97
N GLN A 23 14.26 14.39 21.40
CA GLN A 23 13.89 12.97 21.35
C GLN A 23 12.72 12.61 22.26
N GLU A 24 12.63 13.23 23.45
CA GLU A 24 11.54 12.99 24.41
C GLU A 24 10.18 13.48 23.87
N GLN A 25 10.17 14.66 23.25
CA GLN A 25 9.01 15.24 22.57
C GLN A 25 8.56 14.34 21.42
N VAL A 26 9.51 13.83 20.61
CA VAL A 26 9.18 12.88 19.55
C VAL A 26 8.59 11.61 20.15
N LYS A 27 9.17 11.05 21.22
CA LYS A 27 8.65 9.84 21.86
C LYS A 27 7.21 10.00 22.35
N LEU A 28 6.88 11.14 22.95
CA LEU A 28 5.51 11.44 23.38
C LEU A 28 4.55 11.62 22.20
N LEU A 29 5.00 12.27 21.13
CA LEU A 29 4.21 12.40 19.90
C LEU A 29 3.99 11.02 19.23
N GLU A 30 4.98 10.13 19.25
CA GLU A 30 4.87 8.76 18.74
C GLU A 30 3.88 7.94 19.57
N ALA A 31 3.99 7.96 20.91
CA ALA A 31 3.03 7.27 21.78
C ALA A 31 1.59 7.76 21.54
N SER A 32 1.41 9.07 21.38
CA SER A 32 0.11 9.65 21.03
C SER A 32 -0.38 9.20 19.65
N PHE A 33 0.47 9.23 18.63
CA PHE A 33 0.16 8.76 17.28
C PHE A 33 -0.18 7.27 17.23
N ASP A 34 0.49 6.47 18.06
CA ASP A 34 0.26 5.04 18.15
C ASP A 34 -1.15 4.75 18.69
N SER A 35 -1.61 5.53 19.68
CA SER A 35 -2.97 5.47 20.21
C SER A 35 -4.05 5.98 19.24
N THR A 36 -3.78 7.04 18.48
CA THR A 36 -4.73 7.60 17.50
C THR A 36 -3.96 8.21 16.34
N LYS A 37 -4.14 7.65 15.14
CA LYS A 37 -3.44 8.10 13.92
C LYS A 37 -3.94 9.47 13.40
N LYS A 38 -5.10 9.93 13.89
CA LYS A 38 -5.70 11.24 13.62
C LYS A 38 -5.37 12.22 14.74
N LEU A 39 -4.99 13.43 14.36
CA LEU A 39 -4.75 14.52 15.30
C LEU A 39 -5.99 15.41 15.41
N ASP A 40 -6.73 15.25 16.49
CA ASP A 40 -7.85 16.14 16.82
C ASP A 40 -7.35 17.51 17.34
N LEU A 41 -8.16 18.56 17.21
CA LEU A 41 -7.86 19.91 17.67
C LEU A 41 -7.61 19.95 19.18
N GLU A 42 -8.46 19.28 19.97
CA GLU A 42 -8.31 19.24 21.42
C GLU A 42 -6.99 18.57 21.82
N LYS A 43 -6.71 17.38 21.27
CA LYS A 43 -5.44 16.65 21.46
C LYS A 43 -4.23 17.47 21.02
N LYS A 44 -4.33 18.18 19.89
CA LYS A 44 -3.28 19.09 19.40
C LYS A 44 -2.96 20.20 20.39
N LEU A 45 -3.98 20.82 20.98
CA LEU A 45 -3.79 21.87 21.97
C LEU A 45 -3.22 21.32 23.28
N GLN A 46 -3.67 20.13 23.71
CA GLN A 46 -3.11 19.43 24.86
C GLN A 46 -1.61 19.13 24.67
N LEU A 47 -1.24 18.47 23.57
CA LEU A 47 0.16 18.17 23.24
C LEU A 47 1.01 19.44 23.11
N ALA A 48 0.45 20.54 22.58
CA ALA A 48 1.16 21.81 22.50
C ALA A 48 1.54 22.36 23.88
N ARG A 49 0.64 22.24 24.86
CA ARG A 49 0.87 22.67 26.23
C ARG A 49 1.87 21.76 26.94
N GLU A 50 1.67 20.45 26.86
CA GLU A 50 2.52 19.45 27.53
C GLU A 50 3.96 19.47 27.01
N LEU A 51 4.13 19.53 25.69
CA LEU A 51 5.45 19.49 25.06
C LEU A 51 6.12 20.87 24.95
N ARG A 52 5.37 21.94 25.24
CA ARG A 52 5.74 23.34 24.99
C ARG A 52 6.17 23.57 23.54
N VAL A 53 5.46 22.93 22.61
CA VAL A 53 5.71 22.98 21.17
C VAL A 53 4.58 23.74 20.48
N PRO A 54 4.87 24.63 19.52
CA PRO A 54 3.84 25.31 18.74
C PRO A 54 2.87 24.32 18.05
N PRO A 55 1.55 24.54 18.10
CA PRO A 55 0.56 23.63 17.51
C PRO A 55 0.79 23.30 16.03
N ARG A 56 1.33 24.27 15.26
CA ARG A 56 1.69 24.07 13.85
C ARG A 56 2.76 23.00 13.67
N LYS A 57 3.79 22.95 14.53
CA LYS A 57 4.83 21.92 14.46
C LYS A 57 4.29 20.53 14.74
N ILE A 58 3.37 20.41 15.70
CA ILE A 58 2.69 19.15 15.98
C ILE A 58 1.91 18.70 14.75
N SER A 59 1.22 19.62 14.08
CA SER A 59 0.47 19.29 12.84
C SER A 59 1.40 18.78 11.73
N ILE A 60 2.51 19.48 11.48
CA ILE A 60 3.52 19.07 10.49
C ILE A 60 4.15 17.73 10.86
N TRP A 61 4.43 17.52 12.15
CA TRP A 61 5.00 16.27 12.62
C TRP A 61 4.04 15.10 12.37
N TYR A 62 2.74 15.25 12.69
CA TYR A 62 1.72 14.24 12.41
C TYR A 62 1.57 13.96 10.91
N GLN A 63 1.58 15.00 10.07
CA GLN A 63 1.56 14.84 8.61
C GLN A 63 2.76 14.01 8.12
N ASN A 64 3.97 14.35 8.55
CA ASN A 64 5.19 13.63 8.19
C ASN A 64 5.19 12.19 8.73
N ARG A 65 4.70 11.99 9.95
CA ARG A 65 4.59 10.66 10.56
C ARG A 65 3.63 9.77 9.75
N ARG A 66 2.50 10.30 9.30
CA ARG A 66 1.57 9.58 8.41
C ARG A 66 2.17 9.28 7.06
N ALA A 67 2.91 10.20 6.45
CA ALA A 67 3.58 9.95 5.18
C ALA A 67 4.57 8.78 5.30
N ARG A 68 5.39 8.78 6.36
CA ARG A 68 6.32 7.66 6.65
C ARG A 68 5.59 6.36 6.93
N TRP A 69 4.53 6.41 7.75
CA TRP A 69 3.70 5.24 8.03
C TRP A 69 3.09 4.64 6.77
N LYS A 70 2.56 5.49 5.88
CA LYS A 70 2.02 5.06 4.59
C LYS A 70 3.11 4.37 3.76
N ASN A 71 4.28 4.99 3.61
CA ASN A 71 5.38 4.36 2.88
C ASN A 71 5.78 3.01 3.47
N GLN A 72 5.86 2.91 4.80
CA GLN A 72 6.17 1.66 5.48
C GLN A 72 5.07 0.59 5.30
N CYS A 73 3.78 0.97 5.32
CA CYS A 73 2.69 0.05 4.95
C CYS A 73 2.91 -0.47 3.52
N MET A 74 3.15 0.42 2.55
CA MET A 74 3.32 0.04 1.15
C MET A 74 4.54 -0.87 0.92
N GLU A 75 5.66 -0.60 1.59
CA GLU A 75 6.86 -1.46 1.53
C GLU A 75 6.57 -2.86 2.09
N ASN A 76 5.88 -2.94 3.23
CA ASN A 76 5.50 -4.22 3.82
C ASN A 76 4.53 -5.01 2.90
N ASP A 77 3.53 -4.34 2.32
CA ASP A 77 2.57 -4.93 1.40
C ASP A 77 3.28 -5.46 0.14
N TYR A 78 4.20 -4.68 -0.42
CA TYR A 78 5.03 -5.09 -1.55
C TYR A 78 5.84 -6.34 -1.23
N ASN A 79 6.52 -6.37 -0.09
CA ASN A 79 7.31 -7.52 0.35
C ASN A 79 6.42 -8.77 0.53
N ALA A 80 5.22 -8.60 1.12
CA ALA A 80 4.28 -9.71 1.29
C ALA A 80 3.78 -10.26 -0.06
N LEU A 81 3.52 -9.38 -1.04
CA LEU A 81 3.17 -9.78 -2.40
C LEU A 81 4.33 -10.51 -3.10
N GLN A 82 5.56 -10.04 -2.91
CA GLN A 82 6.73 -10.68 -3.49
C GLN A 82 6.89 -12.12 -2.98
N VAL A 83 6.76 -12.34 -1.67
CA VAL A 83 6.80 -13.70 -1.10
C VAL A 83 5.69 -14.59 -1.66
N LYS A 84 4.47 -14.06 -1.81
CA LYS A 84 3.35 -14.79 -2.42
C LYS A 84 3.65 -15.18 -3.87
N LEU A 85 4.24 -14.27 -4.65
CA LEU A 85 4.64 -14.52 -6.02
C LEU A 85 5.71 -15.63 -6.09
N GLU A 86 6.74 -15.56 -5.25
CA GLU A 86 7.80 -16.57 -5.20
C GLU A 86 7.25 -17.97 -4.86
N ASN A 87 6.35 -18.04 -3.89
CA ASN A 87 5.66 -19.29 -3.53
C ASN A 87 4.84 -19.85 -4.70
N ALA A 88 4.03 -19.01 -5.35
CA ALA A 88 3.21 -19.42 -6.49
C ALA A 88 4.07 -19.89 -7.68
N LEU A 89 5.21 -19.23 -7.94
CA LEU A 89 6.16 -19.66 -8.96
C LEU A 89 6.82 -21.00 -8.60
N SER A 90 7.09 -21.25 -7.32
CA SER A 90 7.61 -22.53 -6.87
C SER A 90 6.59 -23.65 -7.03
N GLU A 91 5.34 -23.41 -6.65
CA GLU A 91 4.23 -24.35 -6.81
C GLU A 91 3.98 -24.67 -8.29
N LYS A 92 3.96 -23.64 -9.14
CA LYS A 92 3.84 -23.83 -10.59
C LYS A 92 4.93 -24.76 -11.15
N ARG A 93 6.20 -24.53 -10.79
CA ARG A 93 7.30 -25.41 -11.24
C ARG A 93 7.14 -26.85 -10.76
N GLN A 94 6.62 -27.05 -9.55
CA GLN A 94 6.34 -28.38 -9.04
C GLN A 94 5.22 -29.06 -9.85
N LEU A 95 4.12 -28.36 -10.10
CA LEU A 95 3.00 -28.87 -10.89
C LEU A 95 3.39 -29.17 -12.34
N GLU A 96 4.25 -28.35 -12.95
CA GLU A 96 4.79 -28.60 -14.29
C GLU A 96 5.58 -29.92 -14.33
N LYS A 97 6.41 -30.17 -13.31
CA LYS A 97 7.17 -31.43 -13.18
C LYS A 97 6.25 -32.63 -12.95
N GLU A 98 5.25 -32.50 -12.08
CA GLU A 98 4.26 -33.57 -11.85
C GLU A 98 3.48 -33.88 -13.13
N THR A 99 3.13 -32.85 -13.90
CA THR A 99 2.45 -32.99 -15.20
C THR A 99 3.32 -33.75 -16.20
N GLU A 100 4.60 -33.41 -16.32
CA GLU A 100 5.55 -34.11 -17.20
C GLU A 100 5.68 -35.60 -16.82
N ILE A 101 5.78 -35.90 -15.53
CA ILE A 101 5.84 -37.28 -15.02
C ILE A 101 4.57 -38.04 -15.39
N LEU A 102 3.40 -37.48 -15.08
CA LEU A 102 2.11 -38.11 -15.36
C LEU A 102 1.87 -38.31 -16.86
N GLN A 103 2.31 -37.38 -17.71
CA GLN A 103 2.27 -37.53 -19.16
C GLN A 103 3.13 -38.71 -19.63
N GLY A 104 4.35 -38.85 -19.10
CA GLY A 104 5.22 -39.99 -19.42
C GLY A 104 4.68 -41.33 -18.91
N GLU A 105 4.02 -41.35 -17.76
CA GLU A 105 3.33 -42.55 -17.25
C GLU A 105 2.14 -42.94 -18.14
N LEU A 106 1.36 -41.96 -18.57
CA LEU A 106 0.24 -42.16 -19.48
C LEU A 106 0.70 -42.69 -20.85
N GLU A 107 1.80 -42.17 -21.39
CA GLU A 107 2.40 -42.65 -22.63
C GLU A 107 2.81 -44.13 -22.52
N LYS A 108 3.53 -44.50 -21.45
CA LYS A 108 3.90 -45.90 -21.18
C LYS A 108 2.69 -46.82 -21.05
N ALA A 109 1.65 -46.38 -20.32
CA ALA A 109 0.42 -47.16 -20.17
C ALA A 109 -0.30 -47.34 -21.51
N ASN A 110 -0.33 -46.30 -22.35
CA ASN A 110 -0.88 -46.37 -23.70
C ASN A 110 -0.09 -47.34 -24.60
N GLU A 111 1.25 -47.30 -24.56
CA GLU A 111 2.11 -48.25 -25.28
C GLU A 111 1.82 -49.71 -24.87
N MET A 112 1.71 -49.98 -23.56
CA MET A 112 1.36 -51.31 -23.05
C MET A 112 -0.02 -51.77 -23.53
N LEU A 113 -1.02 -50.88 -23.52
CA LEU A 113 -2.36 -51.19 -24.04
C LEU A 113 -2.36 -51.49 -25.54
N ILE A 114 -1.55 -50.80 -26.33
CA ILE A 114 -1.39 -51.08 -27.77
C ILE A 114 -0.76 -52.46 -27.96
N GLY A 115 0.27 -52.81 -27.18
CA GLY A 115 0.91 -54.13 -27.20
C GLY A 115 -0.07 -55.27 -26.89
N LEU A 116 -0.95 -55.09 -25.89
CA LEU A 116 -1.97 -56.09 -25.51
C LEU A 116 -3.10 -56.20 -26.55
N LYS A 117 -3.52 -55.10 -27.17
CA LYS A 117 -4.55 -55.10 -28.24
C LYS A 117 -4.08 -55.74 -29.54
N SER A 118 -2.77 -55.77 -29.79
CA SER A 118 -2.16 -56.40 -30.97
C SER A 118 -2.29 -57.94 -30.97
N GLY A 119 -2.65 -58.55 -29.84
CA GLY A 119 -2.96 -59.99 -29.71
C GLY A 119 -4.44 -60.36 -29.90
N ALA A 120 -5.33 -59.38 -30.09
CA ALA A 120 -6.75 -59.59 -30.36
C ALA A 120 -7.12 -58.86 -31.66
N GLN A 121 -6.96 -59.54 -32.80
CA GLN A 121 -7.54 -59.06 -34.05
C GLN A 121 -9.06 -58.99 -33.92
N GLY A 122 -9.59 -57.75 -33.88
CA GLY A 122 -11.04 -57.51 -33.88
C GLY A 122 -11.37 -56.03 -33.70
N GLN A 123 -11.32 -55.28 -34.80
CA GLN A 123 -11.93 -53.95 -35.04
C GLN A 123 -12.24 -53.07 -33.81
N ILE A 124 -11.36 -52.11 -33.49
CA ILE A 124 -11.79 -50.83 -32.93
C ILE A 124 -11.12 -49.73 -33.75
N ARG A 125 -11.97 -48.97 -34.45
CA ARG A 125 -11.57 -47.85 -35.31
C ARG A 125 -10.83 -46.80 -34.47
N GLU A 126 -9.72 -46.35 -35.01
CA GLU A 126 -8.88 -45.24 -34.56
C GLU A 126 -9.75 -44.01 -34.24
N PHE A 127 -9.96 -43.70 -32.95
CA PHE A 127 -10.51 -42.40 -32.56
C PHE A 127 -9.36 -41.41 -32.59
N ARG A 128 -9.13 -40.83 -33.77
CA ARG A 128 -8.19 -39.73 -33.95
C ARG A 128 -8.78 -38.51 -33.22
N LEU A 129 -8.42 -38.32 -31.96
CA LEU A 129 -8.62 -37.04 -31.29
C LEU A 129 -7.72 -36.03 -31.98
N SER A 130 -8.32 -35.31 -32.92
CA SER A 130 -7.81 -34.05 -33.43
C SER A 130 -7.45 -33.18 -32.22
N SER A 131 -6.17 -32.86 -32.08
CA SER A 131 -5.71 -31.79 -31.20
C SER A 131 -6.24 -30.48 -31.76
N SER A 132 -7.48 -30.16 -31.40
CA SER A 132 -8.14 -28.90 -31.69
C SER A 132 -8.27 -28.14 -30.38
N CYS A 133 -7.33 -27.20 -30.24
CA CYS A 133 -7.38 -25.94 -29.52
C CYS A 133 -8.17 -25.90 -28.20
N CYS A 134 -7.45 -25.68 -27.11
CA CYS A 134 -7.81 -24.59 -26.21
C CYS A 134 -6.71 -23.53 -26.31
N GLU A 135 -6.98 -22.49 -27.12
CA GLU A 135 -6.46 -21.17 -26.80
C GLU A 135 -7.06 -20.80 -25.45
N ASP A 136 -6.28 -20.88 -24.39
CA ASP A 136 -6.62 -20.17 -23.17
C ASP A 136 -6.39 -18.69 -23.41
N VAL A 137 -7.37 -18.06 -24.04
CA VAL A 137 -7.66 -16.65 -23.76
C VAL A 137 -7.91 -16.62 -22.25
N ILE A 138 -6.88 -16.24 -21.50
CA ILE A 138 -7.07 -15.78 -20.13
C ILE A 138 -7.99 -14.57 -20.26
N SER A 139 -9.29 -14.83 -20.17
CA SER A 139 -10.27 -13.84 -19.83
C SER A 139 -9.85 -13.38 -18.44
N TYR A 140 -9.07 -12.30 -18.40
CA TYR A 140 -8.88 -11.50 -17.21
C TYR A 140 -10.26 -10.95 -16.88
N SER A 141 -11.09 -11.80 -16.28
CA SER A 141 -12.34 -11.42 -15.69
C SER A 141 -12.01 -10.31 -14.72
N THR A 142 -12.60 -9.15 -14.92
CA THR A 142 -12.40 -7.91 -14.17
C THR A 142 -12.85 -8.04 -12.69
N LYS A 143 -13.03 -9.27 -12.21
CA LYS A 143 -13.33 -9.67 -10.83
C LYS A 143 -12.10 -9.72 -9.91
N TRP A 144 -10.92 -9.31 -10.39
CA TRP A 144 -9.73 -9.10 -9.55
C TRP A 144 -9.76 -7.80 -8.72
N LEU A 145 -10.86 -7.04 -8.74
CA LEU A 145 -10.99 -5.81 -7.93
C LEU A 145 -11.85 -5.97 -6.66
N HIS A 146 -12.47 -7.13 -6.40
CA HIS A 146 -13.34 -7.30 -5.22
C HIS A 146 -12.86 -8.31 -4.18
N ASN A 147 -11.67 -8.90 -4.35
CA ASN A 147 -11.04 -9.71 -3.31
C ASN A 147 -9.60 -9.26 -3.02
N TYR A 148 -9.38 -7.96 -3.20
CA TYR A 148 -8.23 -7.27 -2.69
C TYR A 148 -8.72 -6.52 -1.46
N GLU A 149 -8.80 -7.24 -0.35
CA GLU A 149 -8.91 -6.65 0.98
C GLU A 149 -7.56 -5.98 1.26
N VAL A 150 -7.28 -4.91 0.49
CA VAL A 150 -6.22 -3.99 0.80
C VAL A 150 -6.59 -3.49 2.17
N ASN A 151 -5.77 -3.84 3.15
CA ASN A 151 -5.74 -3.16 4.42
C ASN A 151 -5.22 -1.76 4.12
N TYR A 152 -6.08 -0.96 3.49
CA TYR A 152 -5.81 0.43 3.18
C TYR A 152 -5.53 1.02 4.55
N CYS A 153 -4.28 1.41 4.78
CA CYS A 153 -3.91 2.42 5.76
C CYS A 153 -4.63 3.74 5.34
N ASN A 154 -5.97 3.74 5.34
CA ASN A 154 -6.87 4.80 4.94
C ASN A 154 -6.85 5.85 6.04
N LEU A 155 -5.81 6.67 6.03
CA LEU A 155 -6.02 8.09 6.33
C LEU A 155 -6.32 8.78 5.01
N GLN A 156 -7.61 8.71 4.68
CA GLN A 156 -8.40 9.65 3.89
C GLN A 156 -7.57 10.77 3.23
N ILE A 157 -7.54 10.74 1.90
CA ILE A 157 -7.01 11.78 1.01
C ILE A 157 -7.61 13.19 1.30
N ASP A 158 -8.69 13.28 2.08
CA ASP A 158 -9.38 14.53 2.45
C ASP A 158 -8.56 15.51 3.32
N GLU A 159 -7.42 15.10 3.88
CA GLU A 159 -6.56 16.01 4.66
C GLU A 159 -5.45 16.70 3.83
N LEU A 160 -5.34 16.46 2.52
CA LEU A 160 -4.31 17.10 1.69
C LEU A 160 -4.67 18.52 1.24
N TYR A 161 -5.91 18.99 1.43
CA TYR A 161 -6.35 20.28 0.89
C TYR A 161 -7.29 21.07 1.84
N PRO A 162 -6.74 21.61 2.94
CA PRO A 162 -7.02 23.01 3.28
C PRO A 162 -5.80 23.93 3.14
N MET A 163 -4.74 23.46 2.49
CA MET A 163 -3.52 24.25 2.22
C MET A 163 -3.68 25.28 1.07
N ILE A 164 -4.89 25.46 0.52
CA ILE A 164 -5.27 26.76 -0.07
C ILE A 164 -6.09 27.49 0.97
N GLY A 165 -5.47 28.47 1.61
CA GLY A 165 -6.16 29.43 2.46
C GLY A 165 -7.23 30.16 1.66
N VAL A 166 -8.50 29.94 2.00
CA VAL A 166 -9.55 30.91 1.73
C VAL A 166 -9.65 31.75 2.99
N GLU A 167 -8.83 32.81 3.06
CA GLU A 167 -9.15 33.93 3.92
C GLU A 167 -10.37 34.62 3.30
N GLU A 168 -11.55 34.42 3.90
CA GLU A 168 -12.71 35.27 3.66
C GLU A 168 -12.37 36.68 4.16
N GLY A 169 -12.09 37.56 3.23
CA GLY A 169 -11.74 38.94 3.53
C GLY A 169 -11.52 39.73 2.26
N THR A 170 -12.64 40.12 1.64
CA THR A 170 -12.75 41.09 0.55
C THR A 170 -11.56 42.04 0.40
N LYS A 171 -10.84 41.96 -0.72
CA LYS A 171 -10.60 43.06 -1.67
C LYS A 171 -9.64 42.63 -2.77
N LYS A 172 -10.11 42.87 -3.99
CA LYS A 172 -9.43 42.74 -5.28
C LYS A 172 -8.09 43.48 -5.27
N CYS A 173 -7.02 42.85 -5.76
CA CYS A 173 -6.29 43.39 -6.91
C CYS A 173 -5.26 42.40 -7.49
N CYS A 174 -5.12 42.54 -8.81
CA CYS A 174 -4.35 41.83 -9.81
C CYS A 174 -2.87 41.48 -9.53
N SER A 175 -2.49 40.33 -10.12
CA SER A 175 -1.31 40.08 -10.96
C SER A 175 0.10 40.23 -10.38
N THR A 176 0.92 39.19 -10.56
CA THR A 176 2.03 39.13 -11.55
C THR A 176 3.14 38.18 -11.04
N TRP A 177 3.31 37.06 -11.75
CA TRP A 177 4.40 36.06 -11.79
C TRP A 177 4.95 35.47 -10.49
#